data_AF-A0A1V8ZYM7-F1
#
_entry.id   AF-A0A1V8ZYM7-F1
#
_cell.length_a   1.000
_cell.length_b   1.000
_cell.length_c   1.000
_cell.angle_alpha   90.00
_cell.angle_beta   90.00
_cell.angle_gamma   90.00
#
_symmetry.space_group_name_H-M   'P 1'
#
loop_
_entity.id
_entity.type
_entity.pdbx_description
1 polymer ?
#
loop_
_entity_poly.entity_id
_entity_poly.type
_entity_poly.pdbx_seq_one_letter_code
_entity_poly.pdbx_strand_id
1 'polypeptide(L)'
;MTTYEPGSIGWWMDERRGELDLTWEDVAADAGVSAETLYRAAAGRPMRTRTRKGIERALSWASGSVDVILRGGDPTPQDAPIESSTKDDDRTARIDELRAMAAELTAYAERLTTEIERLHAEQQSEKTDR
;
A
#
# COMPACT_ATOMS: atom_id res chain seq x y z
N MET A 1 -35.51 -13.33 3.94
CA MET A 1 -34.54 -12.53 3.18
C MET A 1 -34.35 -11.25 3.98
N THR A 2 -33.20 -11.05 4.61
CA THR A 2 -32.94 -9.83 5.40
C THR A 2 -32.72 -8.71 4.41
N THR A 3 -33.75 -7.91 4.17
CA THR A 3 -33.64 -6.76 3.27
C THR A 3 -32.91 -5.65 4.00
N TYR A 4 -31.66 -5.43 3.66
CA TYR A 4 -30.88 -4.30 4.16
C TYR A 4 -31.32 -3.02 3.43
N GLU A 5 -31.27 -1.89 4.13
CA GLU A 5 -31.53 -0.59 3.52
C GLU A 5 -30.45 -0.29 2.46
N PRO A 6 -30.81 0.14 1.24
CA PRO A 6 -29.84 0.49 0.21
C PRO A 6 -28.80 1.49 0.73
N GLY A 7 -27.52 1.25 0.44
CA GLY A 7 -26.40 2.07 0.93
C GLY A 7 -25.96 1.79 2.37
N SER A 8 -26.67 0.93 3.11
CA SER A 8 -26.19 0.45 4.41
C SER A 8 -25.04 -0.55 4.27
N ILE A 9 -24.26 -0.74 5.33
CA ILE A 9 -23.17 -1.73 5.33
C ILE A 9 -23.64 -3.14 5.03
N GLY A 10 -24.80 -3.56 5.55
CA GLY A 10 -25.35 -4.88 5.26
C GLY A 10 -25.75 -5.04 3.78
N TRP A 11 -26.22 -3.96 3.15
CA TRP A 11 -26.56 -3.96 1.73
C TRP A 11 -25.31 -4.12 0.85
N TRP A 12 -24.28 -3.29 1.09
CA TRP A 12 -23.00 -3.40 0.38
C TRP A 12 -22.31 -4.75 0.61
N MET A 13 -22.38 -5.29 1.82
CA MET A 13 -21.82 -6.61 2.13
C MET A 13 -22.55 -7.72 1.37
N ASP A 14 -23.88 -7.66 1.26
CA ASP A 14 -24.65 -8.67 0.54
C ASP A 14 -24.41 -8.62 -0.96
N GLU A 15 -24.35 -7.41 -1.54
CA GLU A 15 -24.02 -7.19 -2.95
C GLU A 15 -22.63 -7.73 -3.29
N ARG A 16 -21.59 -7.29 -2.56
CA ARG A 16 -20.21 -7.70 -2.82
C ARG A 16 -20.00 -9.20 -2.62
N ARG A 17 -20.63 -9.78 -1.61
CA ARG A 17 -20.59 -11.22 -1.38
C ARG A 17 -21.19 -12.00 -2.55
N GLY A 18 -22.29 -11.49 -3.13
CA GLY A 18 -22.91 -12.06 -4.32
C GLY A 18 -22.01 -11.98 -5.56
N GLU A 19 -21.27 -10.88 -5.74
CA GLU A 19 -20.28 -10.74 -6.82
C GLU A 19 -19.11 -11.73 -6.69
N LEU A 20 -18.74 -12.09 -5.45
CA LEU A 20 -17.64 -13.00 -5.16
C LEU A 20 -18.08 -14.47 -5.03
N ASP A 21 -19.36 -14.78 -5.26
CA ASP A 21 -19.96 -16.11 -5.07
C ASP A 21 -19.69 -16.72 -3.67
N LEU A 22 -19.56 -15.87 -2.64
CA LEU A 22 -19.29 -16.29 -1.27
C LEU A 22 -20.60 -16.47 -0.48
N THR A 23 -20.62 -17.33 0.54
CA THR A 23 -21.72 -17.36 1.53
C THR A 23 -21.42 -16.46 2.74
N TRP A 24 -22.44 -16.14 3.54
CA TRP A 24 -22.22 -15.39 4.79
C TRP A 24 -21.29 -16.13 5.75
N GLU A 25 -21.27 -17.46 5.69
CA GLU A 25 -20.36 -18.31 6.48
C GLU A 25 -18.92 -18.20 5.99
N ASP A 26 -18.71 -18.21 4.67
CA ASP A 26 -17.37 -18.03 4.07
C ASP A 26 -16.79 -16.66 4.43
N VAL A 27 -17.60 -15.59 4.29
CA VAL A 27 -17.17 -14.23 4.67
C VAL A 27 -16.81 -14.16 6.16
N ALA A 28 -17.55 -14.86 7.03
CA ALA A 28 -17.26 -14.89 8.46
C ALA A 28 -15.95 -15.63 8.76
N ALA A 29 -15.75 -16.78 8.11
CA ALA A 29 -14.53 -17.57 8.22
C ALA A 29 -13.30 -16.78 7.76
N ASP A 30 -13.38 -16.13 6.59
CA ASP A 30 -12.29 -15.34 6.01
C ASP A 30 -11.99 -14.06 6.81
N ALA A 31 -13.04 -13.45 7.37
CA ALA A 31 -12.89 -12.31 8.27
C ALA A 31 -12.33 -12.71 9.65
N GLY A 32 -12.34 -14.01 9.98
CA GLY A 32 -11.91 -14.54 11.27
C GLY A 32 -12.84 -14.14 12.42
N VAL A 33 -14.15 -14.08 12.16
CA VAL A 33 -15.19 -13.70 13.12
C VAL A 33 -16.34 -14.71 13.12
N SER A 34 -17.18 -14.72 14.16
CA SER A 34 -18.37 -15.55 14.14
C SER A 34 -19.43 -14.99 13.19
N ALA A 35 -20.29 -15.85 12.63
CA ALA A 35 -21.42 -15.44 11.80
C ALA A 35 -22.31 -14.41 12.52
N GLU A 36 -22.58 -14.60 13.81
CA GLU A 36 -23.32 -13.63 14.64
C GLU A 36 -22.62 -12.25 14.69
N THR A 37 -21.29 -12.22 14.78
CA THR A 37 -20.53 -10.95 14.75
C THR A 37 -20.66 -10.28 13.39
N LEU A 38 -20.65 -11.07 12.31
CA LEU A 38 -20.82 -10.58 10.95
C LEU A 38 -22.23 -10.03 10.72
N TYR A 39 -23.28 -10.71 11.21
CA TYR A 39 -24.66 -10.20 11.13
C TYR A 39 -24.85 -8.91 11.92
N ARG A 40 -24.24 -8.79 13.10
CA ARG A 40 -24.24 -7.53 13.86
C ARG A 40 -23.55 -6.41 13.10
N ALA A 41 -22.43 -6.71 12.45
CA ALA A 41 -21.72 -5.77 11.60
C ALA A 41 -22.59 -5.32 10.41
N ALA A 42 -23.25 -6.24 9.73
CA ALA A 42 -24.19 -5.96 8.64
C ALA A 42 -25.39 -5.12 9.09
N ALA A 43 -25.84 -5.29 10.34
CA ALA A 43 -26.87 -4.44 10.96
C ALA A 43 -26.36 -3.04 11.39
N GLY A 44 -25.14 -2.65 11.00
CA GLY A 44 -24.55 -1.35 11.32
C GLY A 44 -24.14 -1.19 12.79
N ARG A 45 -24.01 -2.28 13.56
CA ARG A 45 -23.58 -2.18 14.96
C ARG A 45 -22.10 -1.82 15.04
N PRO A 46 -21.69 -1.06 16.07
CA PRO A 46 -20.28 -0.76 16.30
C PRO A 46 -19.44 -2.03 16.39
N MET A 47 -18.35 -2.06 15.62
CA MET A 47 -17.44 -3.19 15.54
C MET A 47 -16.01 -2.75 15.83
N ARG A 48 -15.19 -3.68 16.34
CA ARG A 48 -13.77 -3.43 16.64
C ARG A 48 -12.98 -3.25 15.35
N THR A 49 -11.88 -2.51 15.42
CA THR A 49 -10.97 -2.30 14.26
C THR A 49 -10.52 -3.61 13.63
N ARG A 50 -10.26 -4.65 14.43
CA ARG A 50 -9.89 -5.99 13.93
C ARG A 50 -11.00 -6.60 13.05
N THR A 51 -12.26 -6.44 13.46
CA THR A 51 -13.43 -6.93 12.72
C THR A 51 -13.59 -6.18 11.41
N ARG A 52 -13.43 -4.84 11.41
CA ARG A 52 -13.47 -4.03 10.18
C ARG A 52 -12.45 -4.52 9.15
N LYS A 53 -11.19 -4.64 9.56
CA LYS A 53 -10.10 -5.14 8.71
C LYS A 53 -10.31 -6.59 8.27
N GLY A 54 -11.02 -7.40 9.08
CA GLY A 54 -11.46 -8.74 8.74
C GLY A 54 -12.42 -8.73 7.56
N ILE A 55 -13.48 -7.93 7.69
CA ILE A 55 -14.54 -7.77 6.68
C ILE A 55 -13.96 -7.19 5.38
N GLU A 56 -13.14 -6.15 5.46
CA GLU A 56 -12.50 -5.54 4.28
C GLU A 56 -11.71 -6.56 3.47
N ARG A 57 -10.93 -7.42 4.13
CA ARG A 57 -10.16 -8.48 3.47
C ARG A 57 -11.06 -9.57 2.88
N ALA A 58 -12.06 -10.03 3.64
CA ALA A 58 -12.95 -11.10 3.22
C ALA A 58 -13.79 -10.71 1.99
N LEU A 59 -14.18 -9.43 1.89
CA LEU A 59 -14.96 -8.89 0.77
C LEU A 59 -14.10 -8.23 -0.32
N SER A 60 -12.77 -8.38 -0.23
CA SER A 60 -11.82 -7.75 -1.15
C SER A 60 -12.12 -6.27 -1.39
N TRP A 61 -12.30 -5.54 -0.29
CA TRP A 61 -12.44 -4.08 -0.26
C TRP A 61 -11.13 -3.42 0.16
N ALA A 62 -10.87 -2.23 -0.38
CA ALA A 62 -9.75 -1.40 0.05
C ALA A 62 -9.85 -1.06 1.54
N SER A 63 -8.72 -0.92 2.23
CA SER A 63 -8.72 -0.60 3.65
C SER A 63 -9.34 0.78 3.92
N GLY A 64 -10.24 0.86 4.90
CA GLY A 64 -11.04 2.05 5.20
C GLY A 64 -12.41 2.08 4.52
N SER A 65 -12.71 1.16 3.60
CA SER A 65 -14.02 1.10 2.93
C SER A 65 -15.17 0.91 3.91
N VAL A 66 -14.98 0.14 4.99
CA VAL A 66 -16.02 -0.01 6.02
C VAL A 66 -16.32 1.33 6.70
N ASP A 67 -15.30 2.15 6.98
CA ASP A 67 -15.48 3.46 7.58
C ASP A 67 -16.08 4.49 6.59
N VAL A 68 -15.89 4.31 5.27
CA VAL A 68 -16.57 5.10 4.24
C VAL A 68 -18.06 4.75 4.20
N ILE A 69 -18.40 3.46 4.18
CA ILE A 69 -19.80 3.01 4.18
C ILE A 69 -20.54 3.47 5.43
N LEU A 70 -19.91 3.36 6.61
CA LEU A 70 -20.53 3.82 7.87
C LEU A 70 -20.75 5.34 7.91
N ARG A 71 -20.08 6.11 7.04
CA ARG A 71 -20.32 7.55 6.83
C ARG A 71 -21.32 7.85 5.72
N GLY A 72 -21.91 6.80 5.11
CA GLY A 72 -22.87 6.91 4.01
C GLY A 72 -22.23 7.07 2.62
N GLY A 73 -20.94 6.73 2.48
CA GLY A 73 -20.29 6.65 1.17
C GLY A 73 -20.28 5.23 0.59
N ASP A 74 -19.69 5.08 -0.58
CA ASP A 74 -19.61 3.80 -1.29
C ASP A 74 -18.28 3.09 -0.99
N PRO A 75 -18.25 1.75 -0.89
CA PRO A 75 -17.01 1.00 -0.73
C PRO A 75 -16.15 1.08 -1.99
N THR A 76 -14.84 0.99 -1.81
CA THR A 76 -13.91 0.84 -2.93
C THR A 76 -13.50 -0.63 -3.03
N PRO A 77 -13.87 -1.36 -4.11
CA PRO A 77 -13.34 -2.70 -4.38
C PRO A 77 -11.81 -2.68 -4.47
N GLN A 78 -11.13 -3.66 -3.89
CA GLN A 78 -9.68 -3.78 -3.96
C GLN A 78 -9.20 -4.06 -5.39
N ASP A 79 -10.02 -4.76 -6.18
CA ASP A 79 -9.77 -5.06 -7.60
C ASP A 79 -10.31 -3.97 -8.54
N ALA A 80 -10.95 -2.92 -8.01
CA ALA A 80 -11.07 -1.71 -8.81
C ALA A 80 -9.65 -1.36 -9.22
N PRO A 81 -9.40 -0.98 -10.49
CA PRO A 81 -8.11 -0.44 -10.88
C PRO A 81 -7.81 0.62 -9.85
N ILE A 82 -6.88 0.31 -8.95
CA ILE A 82 -6.30 1.31 -8.11
C ILE A 82 -5.75 2.21 -9.19
N GLU A 83 -6.34 3.38 -9.38
CA GLU A 83 -5.59 4.50 -9.93
C GLU A 83 -4.42 4.59 -8.97
N SER A 84 -3.37 3.83 -9.31
CA SER A 84 -2.11 3.73 -8.60
C SER A 84 -1.65 5.15 -8.66
N SER A 85 -1.99 5.86 -7.60
CA SER A 85 -1.86 7.30 -7.54
C SER A 85 -0.42 7.55 -7.95
N THR A 86 -0.25 8.47 -8.90
CA THR A 86 0.98 8.89 -9.59
C THR A 86 2.24 8.97 -8.70
N LYS A 87 2.07 8.96 -7.38
CA LYS A 87 3.07 8.88 -6.31
C LYS A 87 3.94 7.62 -6.31
N ASP A 88 3.46 6.44 -6.70
CA ASP A 88 4.32 5.23 -6.68
C ASP A 88 5.29 5.21 -7.87
N ASP A 89 4.84 5.67 -9.04
CA ASP A 89 5.70 5.91 -10.20
C ASP A 89 6.67 7.06 -9.94
N ASP A 90 6.20 8.15 -9.35
CA ASP A 90 7.03 9.31 -8.97
C ASP A 90 8.09 8.94 -7.92
N ARG A 91 7.73 8.10 -6.94
CA ARG A 91 8.68 7.59 -5.94
C ARG A 91 9.73 6.69 -6.58
N THR A 92 9.34 5.82 -7.51
CA THR A 92 10.26 4.91 -8.20
C THR A 92 11.23 5.71 -9.08
N ALA A 93 10.72 6.67 -9.85
CA ALA A 93 11.54 7.60 -10.64
C ALA A 93 12.52 8.39 -9.76
N ARG A 94 12.07 8.90 -8.61
CA ARG A 94 12.92 9.63 -7.66
C ARG A 94 14.04 8.76 -7.08
N ILE A 95 13.76 7.49 -6.80
CA ILE A 95 14.77 6.54 -6.32
C ILE A 95 15.85 6.32 -7.39
N ASP A 96 15.46 6.17 -8.65
CA ASP A 96 16.41 5.94 -9.74
C ASP A 96 17.26 7.18 -10.04
N GLU A 97 16.67 8.38 -9.96
CA GLU A 97 17.40 9.66 -10.04
C GLU A 97 18.44 9.78 -8.92
N LEU A 98 18.07 9.45 -7.68
CA LEU A 98 18.99 9.49 -6.54
C LEU A 98 20.14 8.49 -6.69
N ARG A 99 19.88 7.31 -7.27
CA ARG A 99 20.92 6.32 -7.57
C ARG A 99 21.88 6.81 -8.65
N ALA A 100 21.37 7.44 -9.70
CA ALA A 100 22.20 8.03 -10.75
C ALA A 100 23.11 9.13 -10.17
N MET A 101 22.56 10.05 -9.37
CA MET A 101 23.34 11.10 -8.73
C MET A 101 24.39 10.54 -7.76
N ALA A 102 24.07 9.46 -7.03
CA ALA A 102 25.04 8.80 -6.17
C ALA A 102 26.19 8.17 -6.98
N ALA A 103 25.90 7.52 -8.11
CA ALA A 103 26.91 6.96 -8.99
C ALA A 103 27.84 8.03 -9.57
N GLU A 104 27.31 9.19 -9.97
CA GLU A 104 28.10 10.33 -10.42
C GLU A 104 29.04 10.86 -9.33
N LEU A 105 28.54 11.00 -8.10
CA LEU A 105 29.35 11.44 -6.96
C LEU A 105 30.48 10.44 -6.65
N THR A 106 30.21 9.13 -6.71
CA THR A 106 31.24 8.10 -6.53
C THR A 106 32.31 8.20 -7.61
N ALA A 107 31.93 8.30 -8.88
CA ALA A 107 32.89 8.42 -9.99
C ALA A 107 33.73 9.71 -9.89
N TYR A 108 33.13 10.81 -9.43
CA TYR A 108 33.85 12.05 -9.18
C TYR A 108 34.86 11.92 -8.04
N ALA A 109 34.47 11.27 -6.94
CA ALA A 109 35.36 11.01 -5.82
C ALA A 109 36.57 10.16 -6.23
N GLU A 110 36.35 9.08 -6.98
CA GLU A 110 37.42 8.23 -7.52
C GLU A 110 38.40 9.01 -8.39
N ARG A 111 37.88 9.88 -9.28
CA ARG A 111 38.72 10.74 -10.11
C ARG A 111 39.59 11.68 -9.29
N LEU A 112 39.02 12.32 -8.26
CA LEU A 112 39.79 13.19 -7.37
C LEU A 112 40.87 12.44 -6.62
N THR A 113 40.58 11.22 -6.15
CA THR A 113 41.57 10.37 -5.48
C THR A 113 42.73 10.06 -6.42
N THR A 114 42.46 9.65 -7.66
CA THR A 114 43.52 9.40 -8.65
C THR A 114 44.37 10.64 -8.95
N GLU A 115 43.73 11.81 -9.06
CA GLU A 115 44.46 13.06 -9.35
C GLU A 115 45.34 13.49 -8.17
N ILE A 116 44.87 13.31 -6.93
CA ILE A 116 45.68 13.56 -5.72
C ILE A 116 46.89 12.63 -5.70
N GLU A 117 46.71 11.34 -5.98
CA GLU A 117 47.80 10.37 -6.03
C GLU A 117 48.84 10.72 -7.10
N ARG A 118 48.38 11.14 -8.29
CA ARG A 118 49.27 11.60 -9.38
C ARG A 118 50.10 12.80 -8.96
N LEU A 119 49.46 13.85 -8.43
CA LEU A 119 50.15 15.07 -7.98
C LEU A 119 51.15 14.78 -6.86
N HIS A 120 50.82 13.87 -5.94
CA HIS A 120 51.75 13.42 -4.91
C HIS A 120 52.98 12.70 -5.48
N ALA A 121 52.81 11.86 -6.50
CA ALA A 121 53.93 11.17 -7.15
C ALA A 121 54.86 12.15 -7.90
N GLU A 122 54.29 13.12 -8.62
CA GLU A 122 55.05 14.17 -9.32
C GLU A 122 55.93 14.97 -8.34
N GLN A 123 55.35 15.42 -7.22
CA GLN A 123 56.08 16.16 -6.17
C GLN A 123 57.22 15.36 -5.50
N GLN A 124 57.12 14.03 -5.41
CA GLN A 124 58.18 13.18 -4.86
C GLN A 124 59.35 13.00 -5.85
N SER A 125 59.05 12.93 -7.16
CA SER A 125 60.07 12.82 -8.21
C SER A 125 60.94 14.09 -8.29
N GLU A 126 60.32 15.28 -8.23
CA GLU A 126 61.02 16.57 -8.25
C GLU A 126 61.92 16.80 -7.04
N LYS A 127 61.56 16.23 -5.87
CA LYS A 127 62.38 16.31 -4.65
C LYS A 127 63.56 15.33 -4.63
N THR A 128 63.50 14.26 -5.40
CA THR A 128 64.55 13.23 -5.42
C THR A 128 65.68 13.56 -6.40
N ASP A 129 65.41 14.44 -7.38
CA ASP A 129 66.35 14.86 -8.43
C ASP A 129 67.10 16.17 -8.09
N ARG A 130 66.96 16.69 -6.86
CA ARG A 130 67.56 17.95 -6.39
C ARG A 130 68.44 17.74 -5.15
#